data_AF-A0A971KD23-F1
#
_entry.id   AF-A0A971KD23-F1
#
_cell.length_a   1.000
_cell.length_b   1.000
_cell.length_c   1.000
_cell.angle_alpha   90.00
_cell.angle_beta   90.00
_cell.angle_gamma   90.00
#
_symmetry.space_group_name_H-M   'P 1'
#
loop_
_entity.id
_entity.type
_entity.pdbx_description
1 polymer ?
#
loop_
_entity_poly.entity_id
_entity_poly.type
_entity_poly.pdbx_seq_one_letter_code
_entity_poly.pdbx_strand_id
1 'polypeptide(L)'
;MKVIIYANGSSAIGIGHIMRTLTLAKELKKREIYVEYIIDNSDSSIIKLLQNNGFHTIVAENILDYLSSHQKPKYDLAIVDDYSINEHGINKFYNIAKKIVYIDDLAKFSEYNMDILVNSSIEALSIDYKGCAKKLLGPKYAILRDEFRNKKYKVPKPNVEKVMITLGGGDEYNITKDILDSLLDNYYDIEYNVILGNSY
;
A
#
# COMPACT_ATOMS: atom_id res chain seq x y z
N MET A 1 8.26 19.63 7.95
CA MET A 1 7.39 18.55 8.49
C MET A 1 8.17 17.25 8.46
N LYS A 2 8.07 16.42 9.49
CA LYS A 2 8.68 15.07 9.56
C LYS A 2 7.60 13.99 9.57
N VAL A 3 7.71 13.03 8.67
CA VAL A 3 6.76 11.92 8.50
C VAL A 3 7.48 10.59 8.74
N ILE A 4 6.83 9.70 9.47
CA ILE A 4 7.22 8.29 9.58
C ILE A 4 6.18 7.43 8.88
N ILE A 5 6.64 6.45 8.10
CA ILE A 5 5.77 5.49 7.43
C ILE A 5 6.01 4.11 8.04
N TYR A 6 4.95 3.47 8.52
CA TYR A 6 4.94 2.05 8.88
C TYR A 6 4.20 1.26 7.81
N ALA A 7 4.94 0.40 7.13
CA ALA A 7 4.41 -0.52 6.13
C ALA A 7 5.37 -1.69 5.99
N ASN A 8 4.87 -2.91 5.98
CA ASN A 8 5.68 -4.10 5.76
C ASN A 8 5.47 -4.67 4.36
N GLY A 9 6.46 -5.45 3.91
CA GLY A 9 6.36 -6.25 2.71
C GLY A 9 7.36 -7.40 2.74
N SER A 10 6.99 -8.50 2.11
CA SER A 10 7.88 -9.65 1.93
C SER A 10 7.41 -10.48 0.74
N SER A 11 8.18 -11.47 0.34
CA SER A 11 7.71 -12.47 -0.64
C SER A 11 6.41 -13.17 -0.21
N ALA A 12 6.20 -13.36 1.10
CA ALA A 12 5.01 -14.03 1.63
C ALA A 12 3.79 -13.11 1.78
N ILE A 13 3.99 -11.84 2.16
CA ILE A 13 2.91 -10.86 2.38
C ILE A 13 2.56 -10.14 1.08
N GLY A 14 3.48 -10.14 0.12
CA GLY A 14 3.46 -9.26 -1.03
C GLY A 14 4.04 -7.88 -0.71
N ILE A 15 4.26 -7.10 -1.77
CA ILE A 15 4.94 -5.79 -1.70
C ILE A 15 3.98 -4.61 -1.91
N GLY A 16 2.66 -4.85 -1.88
CA GLY A 16 1.64 -3.86 -2.18
C GLY A 16 1.71 -2.61 -1.29
N HIS A 17 1.72 -2.81 0.04
CA HIS A 17 1.83 -1.74 1.02
C HIS A 17 3.12 -0.92 0.83
N ILE A 18 4.25 -1.59 0.59
CA ILE A 18 5.53 -0.92 0.30
C ILE A 18 5.45 -0.08 -0.98
N MET A 19 4.96 -0.64 -2.09
CA MET A 19 4.92 0.08 -3.37
C MET A 19 3.97 1.28 -3.33
N ARG A 20 2.83 1.13 -2.66
CA ARG A 20 1.85 2.21 -2.46
C ARG A 20 2.42 3.31 -1.57
N THR A 21 2.93 2.96 -0.40
CA THR A 21 3.51 3.96 0.50
C THR A 21 4.76 4.60 -0.07
N LEU A 22 5.58 3.89 -0.85
CA LEU A 22 6.74 4.44 -1.56
C LEU A 22 6.34 5.51 -2.57
N THR A 23 5.21 5.30 -3.25
CA THR A 23 4.63 6.31 -4.16
C THR A 23 4.25 7.58 -3.39
N LEU A 24 3.63 7.42 -2.23
CA LEU A 24 3.28 8.55 -1.35
C LEU A 24 4.53 9.23 -0.78
N ALA A 25 5.53 8.46 -0.35
CA ALA A 25 6.80 8.95 0.20
C ALA A 25 7.56 9.80 -0.83
N LYS A 26 7.61 9.37 -2.09
CA LYS A 26 8.20 10.14 -3.19
C LYS A 26 7.48 11.47 -3.40
N GLU A 27 6.15 11.47 -3.34
CA GLU A 27 5.35 12.70 -3.43
C GLU A 27 5.57 13.66 -2.25
N LEU A 28 5.69 13.14 -1.03
CA LEU A 28 6.02 13.93 0.14
C LEU A 28 7.43 14.55 0.00
N LYS A 29 8.41 13.76 -0.44
CA LYS A 29 9.78 14.22 -0.66
C LYS A 29 9.88 15.33 -1.71
N LYS A 30 9.11 15.25 -2.80
CA LYS A 30 8.98 16.33 -3.82
C LYS A 30 8.48 17.66 -3.22
N ARG A 31 7.79 17.62 -2.08
CA ARG A 31 7.28 18.78 -1.33
C ARG A 31 8.20 19.16 -0.16
N GLU A 32 9.45 18.70 -0.18
CA GLU A 32 10.47 18.97 0.86
C GLU A 32 10.08 18.47 2.25
N ILE A 33 9.22 17.44 2.30
CA ILE A 33 8.84 16.78 3.54
C ILE A 33 9.85 15.67 3.82
N TYR A 34 10.39 15.67 5.03
CA TYR A 34 11.29 14.61 5.48
C TYR A 34 10.48 13.34 5.79
N VAL A 35 10.89 12.21 5.21
CA VAL A 35 10.21 10.92 5.33
C VAL A 35 11.20 9.85 5.78
N GLU A 36 10.84 9.11 6.81
CA GLU A 36 11.50 7.89 7.24
C GLU A 36 10.53 6.71 7.18
N TYR A 37 11.07 5.50 7.10
CA TYR A 37 10.33 4.27 7.26
C TYR A 37 10.64 3.60 8.59
N ILE A 38 9.66 2.90 9.13
CA ILE A 38 9.84 1.88 10.15
C ILE A 38 9.18 0.59 9.66
N ILE A 39 9.88 -0.52 9.80
CA ILE A 39 9.42 -1.86 9.41
C ILE A 39 9.81 -2.84 10.52
N ASP A 40 9.07 -3.94 10.66
CA ASP A 40 9.38 -5.01 11.62
C ASP A 40 9.19 -6.42 11.05
N ASN A 41 8.37 -6.57 10.01
CA ASN A 41 8.09 -7.85 9.34
C ASN A 41 8.40 -7.78 7.85
N SER A 42 9.62 -7.38 7.50
CA SER A 42 10.05 -7.21 6.11
C SER A 42 11.39 -7.88 5.83
N ASP A 43 11.54 -8.41 4.63
CA ASP A 43 12.80 -9.03 4.21
C ASP A 43 13.87 -8.00 3.79
N SER A 44 15.11 -8.47 3.62
CA SER A 44 16.23 -7.61 3.23
C SER A 44 16.04 -6.94 1.86
N SER A 45 15.17 -7.46 1.00
CA SER A 45 14.91 -6.88 -0.32
C SER A 45 14.12 -5.58 -0.19
N ILE A 46 13.18 -5.52 0.76
CA ILE A 46 12.42 -4.30 1.05
C ILE A 46 13.30 -3.20 1.63
N ILE A 47 14.21 -3.54 2.55
CA ILE A 47 15.16 -2.57 3.11
C ILE A 47 16.00 -1.95 1.98
N LYS A 48 16.55 -2.79 1.10
CA LYS A 48 17.33 -2.34 -0.07
C LYS A 48 16.48 -1.49 -1.01
N LEU A 49 15.22 -1.88 -1.27
CA LEU A 49 14.31 -1.11 -2.11
C LEU A 49 14.09 0.31 -1.56
N LEU A 50 13.79 0.44 -0.27
CA LEU A 50 13.55 1.74 0.37
C LEU A 50 14.83 2.62 0.36
N GLN A 51 15.98 2.02 0.69
CA GLN A 51 17.28 2.71 0.67
C GLN A 51 17.68 3.17 -0.73
N ASN A 52 17.49 2.33 -1.75
CA ASN A 52 17.77 2.67 -3.15
C ASN A 52 16.86 3.80 -3.67
N ASN A 53 15.69 4.00 -3.06
CA ASN A 53 14.81 5.13 -3.34
C ASN A 53 15.12 6.36 -2.44
N GLY A 54 16.17 6.30 -1.64
CA GLY A 54 16.69 7.40 -0.84
C GLY A 54 15.84 7.69 0.40
N PHE A 55 15.32 6.64 1.05
CA PHE A 55 14.61 6.73 2.33
C PHE A 55 15.39 6.01 3.43
N HIS A 56 15.58 6.69 4.56
CA HIS A 56 16.10 6.06 5.77
C HIS A 56 15.06 5.10 6.34
N THR A 57 15.52 3.94 6.80
CA THR A 57 14.65 2.82 7.22
C THR A 57 15.10 2.32 8.57
N ILE A 58 14.20 2.36 9.54
CA ILE A 58 14.36 1.81 10.89
C ILE A 58 13.82 0.38 10.86
N VAL A 59 14.64 -0.58 11.25
CA VAL A 59 14.21 -1.96 11.43
C VAL A 59 13.97 -2.18 12.91
N ALA A 60 12.71 -2.37 13.29
CA ALA A 60 12.31 -2.71 14.65
C ALA A 60 12.25 -4.24 14.79
N GLU A 61 12.59 -4.76 15.96
CA GLU A 61 12.32 -6.18 16.27
C GLU A 61 10.82 -6.43 16.45
N ASN A 62 10.14 -5.49 17.09
CA ASN A 62 8.70 -5.47 17.26
C ASN A 62 8.21 -4.01 17.23
N ILE A 63 7.22 -3.70 16.38
CA ILE A 63 6.71 -2.34 16.26
C ILE A 63 6.11 -1.83 17.58
N LEU A 64 5.38 -2.67 18.32
CA LEU A 64 4.69 -2.22 19.54
C LEU A 64 5.69 -1.90 20.66
N ASP A 65 6.78 -2.66 20.78
CA ASP A 65 7.85 -2.40 21.75
C ASP A 65 8.60 -1.12 21.37
N TYR A 66 8.91 -0.94 20.08
CA TYR A 66 9.51 0.29 19.58
C TYR A 66 8.65 1.51 19.92
N LEU A 67 7.34 1.46 19.62
CA LEU A 67 6.42 2.54 19.93
C LEU A 67 6.29 2.79 21.44
N SER A 68 6.32 1.74 22.26
CA SER A 68 6.20 1.85 23.72
C SER A 68 7.46 2.41 24.38
N SER A 69 8.63 2.24 23.76
CA SER A 69 9.91 2.80 24.24
C SER A 69 10.03 4.32 24.05
N HIS A 70 9.10 4.93 23.31
CA HIS A 70 9.05 6.36 23.09
C HIS A 70 7.87 6.98 23.86
N GLN A 71 8.03 8.20 24.34
CA GLN A 71 7.00 8.92 25.10
C GLN A 71 6.75 10.34 24.60
N LYS A 72 7.43 10.74 23.51
CA LYS A 72 7.33 12.10 22.97
C LYS A 72 7.34 12.06 21.44
N PRO A 73 6.33 12.67 20.78
CA PRO A 73 6.28 12.75 19.34
C PRO A 73 7.52 13.43 18.76
N LYS A 74 8.25 12.70 17.91
CA LYS A 74 9.37 13.23 17.10
C LYS A 74 8.94 13.52 15.66
N TYR A 75 7.84 12.92 15.20
CA TYR A 75 7.24 13.13 13.90
C TYR A 75 5.98 13.99 14.00
N ASP A 76 5.70 14.73 12.94
CA ASP A 76 4.45 15.48 12.81
C ASP A 76 3.31 14.57 12.36
N LEU A 77 3.61 13.49 11.64
CA LEU A 77 2.64 12.56 11.08
C LEU A 77 3.22 11.13 11.00
N ALA A 78 2.42 10.14 11.38
CA ALA A 78 2.62 8.74 11.04
C ALA A 78 1.64 8.34 9.94
N ILE A 79 2.13 7.62 8.93
CA ILE A 79 1.30 6.95 7.92
C ILE A 79 1.46 5.44 8.15
N VAL A 80 0.34 4.75 8.36
CA VAL A 80 0.32 3.34 8.73
C VAL A 80 -0.45 2.57 7.65
N ASP A 81 0.19 1.59 7.01
CA ASP A 81 -0.37 0.74 5.95
C ASP A 81 0.07 -0.70 6.22
N ASP A 82 -0.63 -1.36 7.15
CA ASP A 82 -0.34 -2.73 7.56
C ASP A 82 -1.59 -3.40 8.14
N TYR A 83 -1.93 -4.59 7.67
CA TYR A 83 -3.11 -5.32 8.15
C TYR A 83 -2.90 -6.08 9.46
N SER A 84 -1.69 -6.20 9.98
CA SER A 84 -1.43 -6.85 11.27
C SER A 84 -1.73 -5.93 12.47
N ILE A 85 -1.60 -4.61 12.29
CA ILE A 85 -1.82 -3.63 13.37
C ILE A 85 -3.31 -3.56 13.75
N ASN A 86 -3.61 -3.56 15.05
CA ASN A 86 -4.97 -3.39 15.57
C ASN A 86 -5.20 -1.97 16.12
N GLU A 87 -6.44 -1.67 16.57
CA GLU A 87 -6.81 -0.36 17.13
C GLU A 87 -5.87 0.07 18.28
N HIS A 88 -5.46 -0.86 19.14
CA HIS A 88 -4.51 -0.59 20.21
C HIS A 88 -3.11 -0.23 19.67
N GLY A 89 -2.63 -0.95 18.66
CA GLY A 89 -1.36 -0.66 17.99
C GLY A 89 -1.35 0.67 17.27
N ILE A 90 -2.46 1.04 16.60
CA ILE A 90 -2.64 2.37 15.99
C ILE A 90 -2.46 3.46 17.04
N ASN A 91 -3.11 3.36 18.20
CA ASN A 91 -3.00 4.36 19.25
C ASN A 91 -1.57 4.54 19.77
N LYS A 92 -0.74 3.49 19.74
CA LYS A 92 0.68 3.61 20.14
C LYS A 92 1.50 4.48 19.21
N PHE A 93 1.08 4.73 17.96
CA PHE A 93 1.80 5.65 17.07
C PHE A 93 1.80 7.10 17.58
N TYR A 94 0.85 7.49 18.43
CA TYR A 94 0.88 8.81 19.08
C TYR A 94 2.08 9.01 20.01
N ASN A 95 2.76 7.93 20.43
CA ASN A 95 4.00 8.03 21.19
C ASN A 95 5.15 8.63 20.38
N ILE A 96 5.10 8.52 19.04
CA ILE A 96 6.16 8.99 18.14
C ILE A 96 5.70 10.05 17.13
N ALA A 97 4.40 10.19 16.89
CA ALA A 97 3.83 11.13 15.92
C ALA A 97 2.68 11.94 16.50
N LYS A 98 2.54 13.20 16.06
CA LYS A 98 1.44 14.08 16.49
C LYS A 98 0.09 13.73 15.86
N LYS A 99 0.11 13.14 14.67
CA LYS A 99 -1.06 12.74 13.90
C LYS A 99 -0.86 11.39 13.24
N ILE A 100 -1.96 10.71 12.95
CA ILE A 100 -1.98 9.39 12.30
C ILE A 100 -2.88 9.41 11.08
N VAL A 101 -2.32 8.98 9.94
CA VAL A 101 -3.05 8.54 8.75
C VAL A 101 -3.01 7.02 8.72
N TYR A 102 -4.16 6.38 8.68
CA TYR A 102 -4.29 4.95 8.45
C TYR A 102 -4.80 4.70 7.03
N ILE A 103 -4.12 3.81 6.30
CA ILE A 103 -4.57 3.31 5.01
C ILE A 103 -5.21 1.95 5.26
N ASP A 104 -6.48 1.82 4.88
CA ASP A 104 -7.25 0.59 5.05
C ASP A 104 -8.08 0.31 3.82
N ASP A 105 -8.00 -0.91 3.30
CA ASP A 105 -8.84 -1.38 2.20
C ASP A 105 -9.84 -2.46 2.66
N LEU A 106 -9.77 -2.90 3.93
CA LEU A 106 -10.54 -4.03 4.47
C LEU A 106 -11.72 -3.61 5.36
N ALA A 107 -11.82 -2.32 5.71
CA ALA A 107 -12.75 -1.86 6.73
C ALA A 107 -12.61 -2.65 8.05
N LYS A 108 -11.35 -2.81 8.49
CA LYS A 108 -10.93 -3.71 9.57
C LYS A 108 -11.50 -3.36 10.96
N PHE A 109 -11.65 -2.07 11.27
CA PHE A 109 -11.93 -1.62 12.63
C PHE A 109 -13.40 -1.36 12.88
N SER A 110 -13.80 -1.58 14.14
CA SER A 110 -15.14 -1.24 14.60
C SER A 110 -15.34 0.27 14.62
N GLU A 111 -14.30 1.01 15.03
CA GLU A 111 -14.26 2.47 15.03
C GLU A 111 -12.90 3.00 14.57
N TYR A 112 -12.94 4.04 13.74
CA TYR A 112 -11.75 4.71 13.21
C TYR A 112 -11.46 5.96 14.03
N ASN A 113 -10.81 5.75 15.18
CA ASN A 113 -10.50 6.79 16.16
C ASN A 113 -9.05 7.32 16.04
N MET A 114 -8.64 7.62 14.81
CA MET A 114 -7.38 8.28 14.44
C MET A 114 -7.66 9.61 13.72
N ASP A 115 -6.64 10.38 13.32
CA ASP A 115 -6.87 11.66 12.64
C ASP A 115 -7.46 11.52 11.23
N ILE A 116 -6.89 10.61 10.41
CA ILE A 116 -7.27 10.44 9.01
C ILE A 116 -7.34 8.96 8.64
N LEU A 117 -8.45 8.57 7.98
CA LEU A 117 -8.60 7.29 7.29
C LEU A 117 -8.52 7.52 5.78
N VAL A 118 -7.71 6.73 5.09
CA VAL A 118 -7.66 6.64 3.64
C VAL A 118 -8.12 5.26 3.21
N ASN A 119 -9.18 5.19 2.40
CA ASN A 119 -9.53 3.99 1.65
C ASN A 119 -9.80 4.39 0.20
N SER A 120 -8.96 3.94 -0.72
CA SER A 120 -9.06 4.32 -2.13
C SER A 120 -10.00 3.45 -2.97
N SER A 121 -10.54 2.37 -2.40
CA SER A 121 -11.45 1.46 -3.11
C SER A 121 -12.76 2.14 -3.47
N ILE A 122 -13.42 1.68 -4.54
CA ILE A 122 -14.73 2.23 -4.93
C ILE A 122 -15.80 1.85 -3.91
N GLU A 123 -15.68 0.67 -3.32
CA GLU A 123 -16.54 0.11 -2.29
C GLU A 123 -16.53 0.95 -1.02
N ALA A 124 -15.41 1.61 -0.71
CA ALA A 124 -15.24 2.49 0.44
C ALA A 124 -16.31 3.58 0.53
N LEU A 125 -16.84 4.04 -0.63
CA LEU A 125 -17.88 5.07 -0.68
C LEU A 125 -19.21 4.61 -0.08
N SER A 126 -19.44 3.29 -0.02
CA SER A 126 -20.67 2.69 0.48
C SER A 126 -20.54 2.16 1.91
N ILE A 127 -19.35 2.23 2.51
CA ILE A 127 -19.08 1.71 3.86
C ILE A 127 -19.35 2.79 4.91
N ASP A 128 -20.14 2.43 5.93
CA ASP A 128 -20.44 3.30 7.07
C ASP A 128 -19.34 3.23 8.13
N TYR A 129 -18.21 3.88 7.83
CA TYR A 129 -17.09 4.01 8.77
C TYR A 129 -17.51 4.76 10.04
N LYS A 130 -17.43 4.10 11.20
CA LYS A 130 -17.65 4.71 12.53
C LYS A 130 -16.38 5.37 13.08
N GLY A 131 -16.52 6.14 14.15
CA GLY A 131 -15.43 6.88 14.79
C GLY A 131 -15.26 8.31 14.27
N CYS A 132 -14.21 8.98 14.76
CA CYS A 132 -14.00 10.42 14.59
C CYS A 132 -13.06 10.80 13.44
N ALA A 133 -12.43 9.84 12.74
CA ALA A 133 -11.46 10.12 11.70
C ALA A 133 -12.04 10.95 10.54
N LYS A 134 -11.21 11.84 9.99
CA LYS A 134 -11.48 12.45 8.69
C LYS A 134 -11.30 11.38 7.60
N LYS A 135 -12.33 11.17 6.80
CA LYS A 135 -12.38 10.10 5.80
C LYS A 135 -12.02 10.61 4.41
N LEU A 136 -11.02 9.99 3.79
CA LEU A 136 -10.58 10.21 2.42
C LEU A 136 -10.90 8.95 1.62
N LEU A 137 -12.11 8.88 1.07
CA LEU A 137 -12.70 7.66 0.49
C LEU A 137 -12.84 7.74 -1.03
N GLY A 138 -12.65 6.58 -1.67
CA GLY A 138 -12.93 6.39 -3.08
C GLY A 138 -11.74 6.70 -4.01
N PRO A 139 -11.92 6.47 -5.33
CA PRO A 139 -10.86 6.58 -6.32
C PRO A 139 -10.21 7.97 -6.43
N LYS A 140 -10.87 9.02 -5.92
CA LYS A 140 -10.32 10.36 -5.80
C LYS A 140 -9.01 10.39 -4.97
N TYR A 141 -8.85 9.46 -4.04
CA TYR A 141 -7.68 9.36 -3.17
C TYR A 141 -6.76 8.18 -3.55
N ALA A 142 -6.90 7.64 -4.76
CA ALA A 142 -6.03 6.57 -5.24
C ALA A 142 -4.55 7.01 -5.28
N ILE A 143 -3.69 6.20 -4.67
CA ILE A 143 -2.25 6.43 -4.61
C ILE A 143 -1.62 5.81 -5.85
N LEU A 144 -1.60 6.57 -6.95
CA LEU A 144 -1.12 6.10 -8.25
C LEU A 144 0.33 6.50 -8.51
N ARG A 145 1.12 5.57 -9.08
CA ARG A 145 2.47 5.84 -9.58
C ARG A 145 2.42 6.85 -10.73
N ASP A 146 3.47 7.64 -10.90
CA ASP A 146 3.55 8.71 -11.91
C ASP A 146 3.21 8.22 -13.32
N GLU A 147 3.62 7.00 -13.66
CA GLU A 147 3.37 6.33 -14.94
C GLU A 147 1.89 6.02 -15.22
N PHE A 148 1.00 6.05 -14.22
CA PHE A 148 -0.46 5.90 -14.41
C PHE A 148 -1.22 7.23 -14.30
N ARG A 149 -0.54 8.33 -13.93
CA ARG A 149 -1.18 9.63 -13.80
C ARG A 149 -1.43 10.26 -15.16
N ASN A 150 -2.47 11.11 -15.23
CA ASN A 150 -2.82 11.92 -16.40
C ASN A 150 -2.95 11.13 -17.71
N LYS A 151 -3.34 9.85 -17.63
CA LYS A 151 -3.61 9.04 -18.82
C LYS A 151 -4.95 9.42 -19.40
N LYS A 152 -4.99 9.58 -20.72
CA LYS A 152 -6.25 9.73 -21.45
C LYS A 152 -6.99 8.40 -21.42
N TYR A 153 -8.28 8.47 -21.12
CA TYR A 153 -9.16 7.32 -21.28
C TYR A 153 -9.06 6.82 -22.72
N LYS A 154 -8.89 5.51 -22.89
CA LYS A 154 -8.91 4.85 -24.19
C LYS A 154 -10.25 4.18 -24.35
N VAL A 155 -10.97 4.54 -25.41
CA VAL A 155 -12.22 3.87 -25.77
C VAL A 155 -11.89 2.42 -26.16
N PRO A 156 -12.56 1.41 -25.58
CA PRO A 156 -12.35 0.02 -25.96
C PRO A 156 -12.62 -0.20 -27.45
N LYS A 157 -11.75 -0.98 -28.11
CA LYS A 157 -12.01 -1.45 -29.47
C LYS A 157 -13.18 -2.46 -29.44
N PRO A 158 -13.98 -2.57 -30.53
CA PRO A 158 -15.06 -3.56 -30.61
C PRO A 158 -14.54 -5.00 -30.61
N ASN A 159 -13.34 -5.23 -31.15
CA ASN A 159 -12.71 -6.54 -31.20
C ASN A 159 -11.47 -6.56 -30.30
N VAL A 160 -11.33 -7.62 -29.50
CA VAL A 160 -10.17 -7.86 -28.63
C VAL A 160 -9.09 -8.55 -29.43
N GLU A 161 -7.97 -7.86 -29.64
CA GLU A 161 -6.79 -8.40 -30.32
C GLU A 161 -5.72 -8.85 -29.31
N LYS A 162 -5.74 -8.24 -28.11
CA LYS A 162 -4.72 -8.44 -27.07
C LYS A 162 -5.35 -8.46 -25.70
N VAL A 163 -4.88 -9.37 -24.85
CA VAL A 163 -5.27 -9.47 -23.44
C VAL A 163 -4.03 -9.35 -22.57
N MET A 164 -4.10 -8.50 -21.55
CA MET A 164 -3.09 -8.44 -20.51
C MET A 164 -3.54 -9.30 -19.33
N ILE A 165 -2.69 -10.21 -18.88
CA ILE A 165 -2.94 -11.06 -17.71
C ILE A 165 -1.93 -10.67 -16.63
N THR A 166 -2.44 -10.30 -15.46
CA THR A 166 -1.61 -10.02 -14.29
C THR A 166 -2.40 -10.29 -13.02
N LEU A 167 -1.78 -10.98 -12.06
CA LEU A 167 -2.34 -11.25 -10.73
C LEU A 167 -1.66 -10.43 -9.63
N GLY A 168 -0.84 -9.44 -10.02
CA GLY A 168 -0.12 -8.58 -9.11
C GLY A 168 1.28 -9.10 -8.79
N GLY A 169 1.71 -8.91 -7.54
CA GLY A 169 3.11 -9.10 -7.14
C GLY A 169 3.56 -10.55 -6.96
N GLY A 170 2.63 -11.48 -6.78
CA GLY A 170 2.89 -12.91 -6.60
C GLY A 170 1.71 -13.74 -7.11
N ASP A 171 1.94 -15.05 -7.26
CA ASP A 171 0.96 -16.02 -7.76
C ASP A 171 1.24 -17.41 -7.13
N GLU A 172 1.08 -17.51 -5.81
CA GLU A 172 1.45 -18.70 -5.03
C GLU A 172 0.79 -19.99 -5.54
N TYR A 173 -0.43 -19.89 -6.06
CA TYR A 173 -1.20 -21.02 -6.57
C TYR A 173 -1.07 -21.23 -8.08
N ASN A 174 -0.19 -20.48 -8.76
CA ASN A 174 0.03 -20.55 -10.20
C ASN A 174 -1.26 -20.38 -11.03
N ILE A 175 -2.16 -19.51 -10.56
CA ILE A 175 -3.46 -19.24 -11.17
C ILE A 175 -3.28 -18.61 -12.55
N THR A 176 -2.17 -17.90 -12.79
CA THR A 176 -1.81 -17.39 -14.12
C THR A 176 -1.82 -18.50 -15.17
N LYS A 177 -1.28 -19.68 -14.82
CA LYS A 177 -1.26 -20.84 -15.73
C LYS A 177 -2.67 -21.36 -15.99
N ASP A 178 -3.49 -21.51 -14.95
CA ASP A 178 -4.86 -22.03 -15.10
C ASP A 178 -5.72 -21.10 -15.99
N ILE A 179 -5.52 -19.79 -15.86
CA ILE A 179 -6.15 -18.79 -16.73
C ILE A 179 -5.63 -18.93 -18.17
N LEU A 180 -4.32 -19.07 -18.36
CA LEU A 180 -3.73 -19.22 -19.69
C LEU A 180 -4.19 -20.49 -20.40
N ASP A 181 -4.19 -21.63 -19.72
CA ASP A 181 -4.66 -22.90 -20.29
C ASP A 181 -6.12 -22.76 -20.75
N SER A 182 -6.97 -22.18 -19.90
CA SER A 182 -8.39 -21.94 -20.22
C SER A 182 -8.59 -21.00 -21.42
N LEU A 183 -7.73 -19.99 -21.58
CA LEU A 183 -7.84 -19.01 -22.65
C LEU A 183 -7.28 -19.53 -23.97
N LEU A 184 -6.14 -20.23 -23.94
CA LEU A 184 -5.49 -20.79 -25.12
C LEU A 184 -6.32 -21.89 -25.77
N ASP A 185 -7.09 -22.64 -24.98
CA ASP A 185 -8.00 -23.68 -25.49
C ASP A 185 -9.20 -23.11 -26.27
N ASN A 186 -9.61 -21.87 -25.97
CA ASN A 186 -10.85 -21.29 -26.49
C ASN A 186 -10.64 -20.10 -27.45
N TYR A 187 -9.49 -19.43 -27.39
CA TYR A 187 -9.25 -18.15 -28.06
C TYR A 187 -7.80 -18.03 -28.56
N TYR A 188 -7.48 -18.75 -29.65
CA TYR A 188 -6.13 -18.84 -30.23
C TYR A 188 -5.69 -17.63 -31.06
N ASP A 189 -6.63 -16.82 -31.56
CA ASP A 189 -6.34 -15.63 -32.39
C ASP A 189 -6.04 -14.36 -31.55
N ILE A 190 -5.92 -14.49 -30.23
CA ILE A 190 -5.66 -13.38 -29.30
C ILE A 190 -4.21 -13.42 -28.82
N GLU A 191 -3.54 -12.26 -28.78
CA GLU A 191 -2.21 -12.13 -28.17
C GLU A 191 -2.31 -11.95 -26.64
N TYR A 192 -1.73 -12.86 -25.87
CA TYR A 192 -1.69 -12.79 -24.41
C TYR A 192 -0.37 -12.18 -23.92
N ASN A 193 -0.46 -11.03 -23.26
CA ASN A 193 0.65 -10.35 -22.61
C ASN A 193 0.59 -10.63 -21.10
N VAL A 194 1.46 -11.53 -20.63
CA VAL A 194 1.49 -11.97 -19.23
C VAL A 194 2.51 -11.16 -18.45
N ILE A 195 2.06 -10.47 -17.39
CA ILE A 195 2.92 -9.69 -16.50
C ILE A 195 2.95 -10.36 -15.14
N LEU A 196 4.11 -10.97 -14.86
CA LEU A 196 4.39 -11.66 -13.60
C LEU A 196 5.06 -10.70 -12.60
N GLY A 197 4.73 -10.86 -11.33
CA GLY A 197 5.38 -10.13 -10.25
C GLY A 197 6.75 -10.71 -9.90
N ASN A 198 7.58 -9.94 -9.19
CA ASN A 198 8.91 -10.37 -8.76
C ASN A 198 8.89 -11.55 -7.77
N SER A 199 7.72 -11.91 -7.24
CA SER A 199 7.50 -13.01 -6.31
C SER A 199 6.75 -14.18 -6.93
N TYR A 200 6.62 -14.22 -8.27
CA TYR A 200 6.19 -15.41 -9.02
C TYR A 200 7.30 -16.47 -9.04
#